data_AF-A0A1H2ZWC1-F1
#
_entry.id   AF-A0A1H2ZWC1-F1
#
_cell.length_a   1.000
_cell.length_b   1.000
_cell.length_c   1.000
_cell.angle_alpha   90.00
_cell.angle_beta   90.00
_cell.angle_gamma   90.00
#
_symmetry.space_group_name_H-M   'P 1'
#
loop_
_entity.id
_entity.type
_entity.pdbx_description
1 polymer ?
#
loop_
_entity_poly.entity_id
_entity_poly.type
_entity_poly.pdbx_seq_one_letter_code
_entity_poly.pdbx_strand_id
1 'polypeptide(L)'
;MLNEREIALAEVVKQAARVAGRILREGFQGDDDIDFQYKGASDFVTHYDLRAEQAIITEIRREFPQVGFLGEESGKTLTTDTDYFQEVHIRSE
;
A
#
# COMPACT_ATOMS: atom_id res chain seq x y z
N MET A 1 24.54 6.21 5.59
CA MET A 1 24.09 5.07 6.40
C MET A 1 22.64 5.35 6.73
N LEU A 2 21.75 4.36 6.60
CA LEU A 2 20.36 4.53 7.03
C LEU A 2 20.35 4.71 8.55
N ASN A 3 19.54 5.63 9.05
CA ASN A 3 19.36 5.80 10.49
C ASN A 3 18.45 4.69 11.06
N GLU A 4 18.45 4.51 12.38
CA GLU A 4 17.69 3.45 13.05
C GLU A 4 16.19 3.50 12.72
N ARG A 5 15.64 4.71 12.53
CA ARG A 5 14.22 4.92 12.18
C ARG A 5 13.92 4.47 10.74
N GLU A 6 14.82 4.71 9.80
CA GLU A 6 14.72 4.25 8.41
C GLU A 6 14.80 2.73 8.30
N ILE A 7 15.68 2.11 9.08
CA ILE A 7 15.78 0.64 9.16
C ILE A 7 14.48 0.05 9.72
N ALA A 8 13.96 0.64 10.79
CA ALA A 8 12.68 0.22 11.39
C ALA A 8 11.51 0.38 10.40
N LEU A 9 11.44 1.49 9.67
CA LEU A 9 10.42 1.69 8.64
C LEU A 9 10.53 0.61 7.54
N ALA A 10 11.74 0.29 7.08
CA ALA A 10 11.94 -0.72 6.06
C ALA A 10 11.46 -2.12 6.50
N GLU A 11 11.61 -2.48 7.78
CA GLU A 11 11.05 -3.72 8.32
C GLU A 11 9.51 -3.72 8.31
N VAL A 12 8.89 -2.61 8.72
CA VAL A 12 7.43 -2.48 8.70
C VAL A 12 6.89 -2.50 7.28
N VAL A 13 7.53 -1.81 6.34
CA VAL A 13 7.17 -1.84 4.91
C VAL A 13 7.27 -3.27 4.36
N LYS A 14 8.32 -4.02 4.70
CA LYS A 14 8.44 -5.44 4.30
C LYS A 14 7.30 -6.28 4.85
N GLN A 15 6.89 -6.04 6.09
CA GLN A 15 5.78 -6.78 6.69
C GLN A 15 4.44 -6.42 6.03
N ALA A 16 4.20 -5.12 5.79
CA ALA A 16 3.04 -4.60 5.08
C ALA A 16 2.93 -5.22 3.68
N ALA A 17 4.03 -5.28 2.92
CA ALA A 17 4.08 -5.91 1.61
C ALA A 17 3.72 -7.40 1.66
N ARG A 18 4.15 -8.13 2.70
CA ARG A 18 3.77 -9.55 2.89
C ARG A 18 2.28 -9.73 3.18
N VAL A 19 1.66 -8.78 3.89
CA VAL A 19 0.21 -8.79 4.14
C VAL A 19 -0.55 -8.57 2.83
N ALA A 20 -0.17 -7.53 2.08
CA ALA A 20 -0.74 -7.22 0.77
C ALA A 20 -0.60 -8.40 -0.21
N GLY A 21 0.58 -9.01 -0.29
CA GLY A 21 0.80 -10.17 -1.15
C GLY A 21 -0.07 -11.38 -0.81
N ARG A 22 -0.50 -11.56 0.46
CA ARG A 22 -1.48 -12.60 0.80
C ARG A 22 -2.87 -12.28 0.27
N ILE A 23 -3.29 -11.02 0.38
CA ILE A 23 -4.59 -10.55 -0.13
C ILE A 23 -4.65 -10.73 -1.65
N LEU A 24 -3.61 -10.32 -2.37
CA LEU A 24 -3.56 -10.49 -3.83
C LEU A 24 -3.55 -11.97 -4.23
N ARG A 25 -2.85 -12.82 -3.47
CA ARG A 25 -2.84 -14.26 -3.72
C ARG A 25 -4.20 -14.91 -3.48
N GLU A 26 -4.97 -14.44 -2.49
CA GLU A 26 -6.37 -14.89 -2.29
C GLU A 26 -7.20 -14.62 -3.55
N GLY A 27 -7.13 -13.40 -4.10
CA GLY A 27 -7.86 -13.07 -5.33
C GLY A 27 -7.40 -13.82 -6.56
N PHE A 28 -6.11 -14.16 -6.65
CA PHE A 28 -5.59 -14.96 -7.74
C PHE A 28 -6.00 -16.44 -7.66
N GLN A 29 -6.18 -16.98 -6.45
CA GLN A 29 -6.51 -18.39 -6.22
C GLN A 29 -8.00 -18.66 -6.03
N GLY A 30 -8.79 -17.62 -5.75
CA GLY A 30 -10.23 -17.74 -5.53
C GLY A 30 -10.99 -17.99 -6.83
N ASP A 31 -12.07 -18.78 -6.73
CA ASP A 31 -13.08 -18.92 -7.78
C ASP A 31 -14.16 -17.82 -7.68
N ASP A 32 -13.93 -16.78 -6.87
CA ASP A 32 -14.85 -15.67 -6.69
C ASP A 32 -14.97 -14.85 -7.98
N ASP A 33 -16.19 -14.37 -8.28
CA ASP A 33 -16.38 -13.38 -9.33
C ASP A 33 -15.57 -12.11 -8.97
N ILE A 34 -14.50 -11.87 -9.72
CA ILE A 34 -13.67 -10.69 -9.55
C ILE A 34 -14.42 -9.50 -10.15
N ASP A 35 -14.98 -8.67 -9.28
CA ASP A 35 -15.49 -7.36 -9.68
C ASP A 35 -14.32 -6.42 -10.01
N PHE A 36 -14.32 -5.90 -11.23
CA PHE A 36 -13.37 -4.90 -11.72
C PHE A 36 -14.03 -3.52 -11.76
N GLN A 37 -13.32 -2.49 -11.29
CA GLN A 37 -13.67 -1.10 -11.56
C GLN A 37 -12.81 -0.59 -12.72
N TYR A 38 -13.46 0.17 -13.61
CA TYR A 38 -12.78 0.80 -14.74
C TYR A 38 -12.30 2.20 -14.35
N LYS A 39 -10.99 2.40 -14.37
CA LYS A 39 -10.37 3.72 -14.22
C LYS A 39 -10.08 4.40 -15.56
N GLY A 40 -10.02 3.62 -16.65
CA GLY A 40 -9.77 4.09 -18.01
C GLY A 40 -9.94 2.98 -19.03
N ALA A 41 -9.63 3.26 -20.30
CA ALA A 41 -9.85 2.31 -21.41
C ALA A 41 -9.08 0.98 -21.29
N SER A 42 -8.04 0.92 -20.43
CA SER A 42 -7.22 -0.27 -20.18
C SER A 42 -6.72 -0.37 -18.73
N ASP A 43 -7.33 0.39 -17.81
CA ASP A 43 -6.91 0.44 -16.40
C ASP A 43 -8.01 -0.20 -15.54
N PHE A 44 -7.67 -1.37 -14.99
CA PHE A 44 -8.57 -2.24 -14.24
C PHE A 44 -8.05 -2.37 -12.83
N VAL A 45 -8.90 -2.05 -11.86
CA VAL A 45 -8.63 -2.28 -10.46
C VAL A 45 -9.64 -3.29 -9.91
N THR A 46 -9.16 -4.26 -9.15
CA THR A 46 -10.00 -5.20 -8.42
C THR A 46 -10.20 -4.74 -6.98
N HIS A 47 -11.23 -5.30 -6.33
CA HIS A 47 -11.37 -5.12 -4.89
C HIS A 47 -10.17 -5.69 -4.10
N TYR A 48 -9.39 -6.61 -4.68
CA TYR A 48 -8.15 -7.13 -4.08
C TYR A 48 -7.01 -6.12 -4.12
N ASP A 49 -6.88 -5.33 -5.19
CA ASP A 49 -5.88 -4.26 -5.30
C ASP A 49 -6.16 -3.17 -4.25
N LEU A 50 -7.43 -2.74 -4.14
CA LEU A 50 -7.85 -1.78 -3.12
C LEU A 50 -7.58 -2.28 -1.69
N ARG A 51 -7.89 -3.56 -1.43
CA ARG A 51 -7.63 -4.19 -0.12
C ARG A 51 -6.13 -4.29 0.17
N ALA A 52 -5.32 -4.61 -0.83
CA ALA A 52 -3.87 -4.72 -0.72
C ALA A 52 -3.24 -3.36 -0.39
N GLU A 53 -3.60 -2.31 -1.12
CA GLU A 53 -3.13 -0.94 -0.85
C GLU A 53 -3.55 -0.48 0.55
N GLN A 54 -4.83 -0.69 0.93
CA GLN A 54 -5.32 -0.32 2.25
C GLN A 54 -4.59 -1.07 3.36
N ALA A 55 -4.24 -2.35 3.15
CA ALA A 55 -3.46 -3.11 4.12
C ALA A 55 -2.06 -2.54 4.31
N ILE A 56 -1.39 -2.11 3.22
CA ILE A 56 -0.07 -1.47 3.30
C ILE A 56 -0.14 -0.19 4.14
N ILE A 57 -1.10 0.68 3.80
CA ILE A 57 -1.30 1.97 4.48
C ILE A 57 -1.59 1.72 5.97
N THR A 58 -2.47 0.77 6.28
CA THR A 58 -2.89 0.48 7.65
C THR A 58 -1.71 -0.02 8.48
N GLU A 59 -0.96 -1.01 7.99
CA GLU A 59 0.17 -1.58 8.73
C GLU A 59 1.27 -0.55 8.97
N ILE A 60 1.62 0.26 7.96
CA ILE A 60 2.65 1.28 8.11
C ILE A 60 2.19 2.40 9.06
N ARG A 61 0.94 2.89 8.94
CA ARG A 61 0.42 3.96 9.81
C ARG A 61 0.34 3.57 11.28
N ARG A 62 0.17 2.29 11.60
CA ARG A 62 0.12 1.82 13.00
C ARG A 62 1.43 2.10 13.74
N GLU A 63 2.57 1.99 13.06
CA GLU A 63 3.90 2.18 13.63
C GLU A 63 4.49 3.55 13.28
N PHE A 64 4.14 4.07 12.10
CA PHE A 64 4.62 5.33 11.54
C PHE A 64 3.45 6.22 11.11
N PRO A 65 2.69 6.80 12.05
CA PRO A 65 1.45 7.53 11.74
C PRO A 65 1.66 8.80 10.90
N GLN A 66 2.90 9.28 10.82
CA GLN A 66 3.25 10.53 10.16
C GLN A 66 3.73 10.35 8.72
N VAL A 67 3.93 9.11 8.28
CA VAL A 67 4.38 8.79 6.91
C VAL A 67 3.29 9.13 5.90
N GLY A 68 3.71 9.72 4.78
CA GLY A 68 2.85 10.01 3.64
C GLY A 68 2.82 8.83 2.67
N PHE A 69 1.77 8.79 1.85
CA PHE A 69 1.58 7.72 0.87
C PHE A 69 1.27 8.33 -0.48
N LEU A 70 1.86 7.76 -1.53
CA LEU A 70 1.44 7.97 -2.90
C LEU A 70 0.97 6.62 -3.44
N GLY A 71 -0.33 6.38 -3.28
CA GLY A 71 -0.99 5.18 -3.80
C GLY A 71 -1.47 5.40 -5.23
N GLU A 72 -1.45 4.32 -6.01
CA GLU A 72 -2.03 4.28 -7.34
C GLU A 72 -3.56 4.38 -7.29
N GLU A 73 -4.16 3.84 -6.22
CA GLU A 73 -5.60 3.79 -6.02
C GLU A 73 -6.13 4.99 -5.22
N SER A 74 -5.52 5.27 -4.08
CA SER A 74 -5.96 6.34 -3.17
C SER A 74 -5.34 7.71 -3.47
N GLY A 75 -4.36 7.78 -4.39
CA GLY A 75 -3.61 8.99 -4.67
C GLY A 75 -2.71 9.40 -3.50
N LYS A 76 -2.49 10.70 -3.33
CA LYS A 76 -1.58 11.22 -2.31
C LYS A 76 -2.30 11.39 -0.96
N THR A 77 -1.81 10.71 0.08
CA THR A 77 -2.10 11.09 1.47
C THR A 77 -0.98 11.95 2.02
N LEU A 78 -1.35 13.13 2.52
CA LEU A 78 -0.41 14.10 3.11
C LEU A 78 0.21 13.58 4.41
N THR A 79 1.50 13.87 4.59
CA THR A 79 2.20 13.70 5.86
C THR A 79 1.63 14.69 6.88
N THR A 80 1.62 14.33 8.16
CA THR A 80 1.36 15.30 9.24
C THR A 80 2.65 15.92 9.79
N ASP A 81 3.80 15.41 9.38
CA ASP A 81 5.13 15.87 9.78
C ASP A 81 5.81 16.57 8.61
N THR A 82 6.03 17.88 8.74
CA THR A 82 6.66 18.72 7.70
C THR A 82 8.18 18.58 7.69
N ASP A 83 8.77 18.04 8.76
CA ASP A 83 10.23 17.92 8.90
C ASP A 83 10.74 16.54 8.46
N TYR A 84 9.83 15.59 8.17
CA TYR A 84 10.18 14.24 7.76
C TYR A 84 9.28 13.74 6.61
N PHE A 85 9.67 14.09 5.39
CA PHE A 85 9.04 13.57 4.18
C PHE A 85 9.61 12.20 3.81
N GLN A 86 8.99 11.12 4.31
CA GLN A 86 9.11 9.82 3.66
C GLN A 86 7.76 9.46 3.04
N GLU A 87 7.79 9.29 1.71
CA GLU A 87 6.65 8.93 0.90
C GLU A 87 6.81 7.46 0.50
N VAL A 88 5.84 6.63 0.88
CA VAL A 88 5.77 5.25 0.41
C VAL A 88 4.96 5.23 -0.88
N HIS A 89 5.58 4.77 -1.95
CA HIS A 89 4.92 4.59 -3.24
C HIS A 89 4.30 3.19 -3.29
N ILE A 90 3.01 3.13 -3.59
CA ILE A 90 2.29 1.86 -3.74
C ILE A 90 1.86 1.75 -5.20
N ARG A 91 2.19 0.62 -5.82
CA ARG A 91 1.94 0.33 -7.24
C ARG A 91 1.38 -1.09 -7.38
N SER A 92 0.47 -1.27 -8.34
CA SER A 92 -0.17 -2.55 -8.68
C SER A 92 0.63 -3.37 -9.70
N GLU A 93 1.66 -2.77 -10.32
CA GLU A 93 2.44 -3.27 -11.47
C GLU A 93 3.83 -3.82 -11.12
#